data_AF-A0A6M6E5U0-F1
#
_entry.id   AF-A0A6M6E5U0-F1
#
_cell.length_a   1.000
_cell.length_b   1.000
_cell.length_c   1.000
_cell.angle_alpha   90.00
_cell.angle_beta   90.00
_cell.angle_gamma   90.00
#
_symmetry.space_group_name_H-M   'P 1'
#
loop_
_entity.id
_entity.type
_entity.pdbx_description
1 polymer ?
#
loop_
_entity_poly.entity_id
_entity_poly.type
_entity_poly.pdbx_seq_one_letter_code
_entity_poly.pdbx_strand_id
1 'polypeptide(L)'
;MGYLHYWELKRNNFTNEFIKEAAFVIADNSDEVKGLRINEEYIAFNGWDGFDRFIFTGNKDSYCKTGIFSPENYDKPICAILLLAVYHFGEDMHLESDGLATIHIDPETKRVNKSWEEALQYVEKTYNYRFERDYYKDEVDQDRIKLIPVYKTKKDLTVLP
;
A
#
# COMPACT_ATOMS: atom_id res chain seq x y z
N MET A 1 10.95 13.17 2.29
CA MET A 1 10.10 13.45 1.11
C MET A 1 9.12 12.29 1.01
N GLY A 2 7.82 12.54 0.82
CA GLY A 2 6.87 11.45 0.60
C GLY A 2 6.92 10.93 -0.83
N TYR A 3 6.32 9.78 -1.06
CA TYR A 3 6.35 9.07 -2.35
C TYR A 3 5.19 9.50 -3.27
N LEU A 4 5.45 9.47 -4.58
CA LEU A 4 4.37 9.38 -5.56
C LEU A 4 3.88 7.94 -5.60
N HIS A 5 2.57 7.75 -5.49
CA HIS A 5 1.88 6.47 -5.58
C HIS A 5 0.91 6.55 -6.74
N TYR A 6 0.90 5.56 -7.61
CA TYR A 6 -0.09 5.35 -8.66
C TYR A 6 -0.77 4.00 -8.43
N TRP A 7 -2.08 3.94 -8.66
CA TRP A 7 -2.83 2.70 -8.56
C TRP A 7 -3.91 2.62 -9.62
N GLU A 8 -4.28 1.39 -9.95
CA GLU A 8 -5.45 1.05 -10.76
C GLU A 8 -6.11 -0.16 -10.12
N LEU A 9 -7.43 -0.09 -9.90
CA LEU A 9 -8.22 -1.20 -9.39
C LEU A 9 -9.25 -1.64 -10.44
N LYS A 10 -9.09 -2.85 -10.98
CA LYS A 10 -9.90 -3.42 -12.08
C LYS A 10 -11.21 -4.07 -11.62
N ARG A 11 -11.76 -3.58 -10.52
CA ARG A 11 -13.03 -4.05 -9.94
C ARG A 11 -13.84 -2.88 -9.41
N ASN A 12 -15.16 -2.99 -9.44
CA ASN A 12 -16.06 -1.90 -9.06
C ASN A 12 -16.04 -1.55 -7.56
N ASN A 13 -15.95 -2.57 -6.68
CA ASN A 13 -16.27 -2.39 -5.26
C ASN A 13 -15.19 -2.99 -4.36
N PHE A 14 -14.98 -2.34 -3.21
CA PHE A 14 -14.17 -2.86 -2.12
C PHE A 14 -14.84 -4.06 -1.42
N THR A 15 -14.03 -4.92 -0.80
CA THR A 15 -14.56 -5.95 0.11
C THR A 15 -14.82 -5.34 1.49
N ASN A 16 -15.81 -5.87 2.22
CA ASN A 16 -16.08 -5.44 3.59
C ASN A 16 -14.87 -5.63 4.51
N GLU A 17 -14.09 -6.68 4.26
CA GLU A 17 -12.87 -6.97 5.00
C GLU A 17 -11.80 -5.90 4.76
N PHE A 18 -11.51 -5.57 3.50
CA PHE A 18 -10.60 -4.47 3.16
C PHE A 18 -11.02 -3.15 3.79
N ILE A 19 -12.31 -2.79 3.71
CA ILE A 19 -12.84 -1.56 4.31
C ILE A 19 -12.61 -1.53 5.82
N LYS A 20 -12.91 -2.63 6.51
CA LYS A 20 -12.75 -2.73 7.96
C LYS A 20 -11.28 -2.60 8.36
N GLU A 21 -10.37 -3.23 7.63
CA GLU A 21 -8.95 -3.17 7.90
C GLU A 21 -8.38 -1.79 7.60
N ALA A 22 -8.72 -1.18 6.47
CA ALA A 22 -8.32 0.18 6.13
C ALA A 22 -8.85 1.20 7.15
N ALA A 23 -10.10 1.06 7.61
CA ALA A 23 -10.66 1.86 8.69
C ALA A 23 -9.88 1.70 10.01
N PHE A 24 -9.40 0.49 10.31
CA PHE A 24 -8.53 0.25 11.46
C PHE A 24 -7.19 0.96 11.33
N VAL A 25 -6.53 0.92 10.16
CA VAL A 25 -5.29 1.67 9.92
C VAL A 25 -5.50 3.17 10.17
N ILE A 26 -6.60 3.73 9.69
CA ILE A 26 -6.93 5.15 9.88
C ILE A 26 -7.13 5.48 11.36
N ALA A 27 -7.83 4.61 12.09
CA ALA A 27 -8.08 4.80 13.52
C ALA A 27 -6.78 4.70 14.35
N ASP A 28 -5.91 3.74 14.03
CA ASP A 28 -4.64 3.50 14.73
C ASP A 28 -3.61 4.62 14.48
N ASN A 29 -3.75 5.36 13.37
CA ASN A 29 -2.85 6.45 12.98
C ASN A 29 -3.60 7.81 12.92
N SER A 30 -4.68 7.98 13.71
CA SER A 30 -5.63 9.09 13.55
C SER A 30 -5.03 10.49 13.65
N ASP A 31 -3.97 10.64 14.46
CA ASP A 31 -3.24 11.91 14.60
C ASP A 31 -2.42 12.26 13.36
N GLU A 32 -2.01 11.23 12.61
CA GLU A 32 -1.13 11.32 11.44
C GLU A 32 -1.95 11.50 10.16
N VAL A 33 -3.12 10.86 10.04
CA VAL A 33 -3.96 10.88 8.83
C VAL A 33 -5.19 11.78 8.91
N LYS A 34 -5.08 12.92 9.59
CA LYS A 34 -6.19 13.87 9.72
C LYS A 34 -6.80 14.22 8.37
N GLY A 35 -8.09 13.94 8.20
CA GLY A 35 -8.85 14.25 6.99
C GLY A 35 -8.98 13.10 5.98
N LEU A 36 -8.31 11.96 6.20
CA LEU A 36 -8.54 10.74 5.43
C LEU A 36 -9.97 10.24 5.73
N ARG A 37 -10.74 9.94 4.67
CA ARG A 37 -12.12 9.45 4.78
C ARG A 37 -12.26 8.13 4.07
N ILE A 38 -12.99 7.20 4.66
CA ILE A 38 -13.31 5.90 4.07
C ILE A 38 -14.82 5.67 4.10
N ASN A 39 -15.34 5.11 3.02
CA ASN A 39 -16.65 4.49 2.96
C ASN A 39 -16.58 3.26 2.03
N GLU A 40 -17.73 2.65 1.76
CA GLU A 40 -17.83 1.41 0.97
C GLU A 40 -17.42 1.59 -0.51
N GLU A 41 -17.44 2.81 -1.03
CA GLU A 41 -17.19 3.13 -2.44
C GLU A 41 -15.79 3.70 -2.68
N TYR A 42 -15.23 4.43 -1.70
CA TYR A 42 -13.95 5.11 -1.85
C TYR A 42 -13.17 5.34 -0.54
N ILE A 43 -11.86 5.51 -0.70
CA ILE A 43 -10.94 6.07 0.30
C ILE A 43 -10.40 7.39 -0.25
N ALA A 44 -10.56 8.48 0.50
CA ALA A 44 -10.03 9.79 0.16
C ALA A 44 -8.72 10.04 0.92
N PHE A 45 -7.62 10.14 0.18
CA PHE A 45 -6.31 10.57 0.67
C PHE A 45 -6.15 12.07 0.48
N ASN A 46 -5.36 12.70 1.35
CA ASN A 46 -4.91 14.07 1.16
C ASN A 46 -3.59 14.06 0.37
N GLY A 47 -3.41 15.06 -0.47
CA GLY A 47 -2.23 15.27 -1.27
C GLY A 47 -1.17 16.14 -0.61
N TRP A 48 -0.23 16.57 -1.44
CA TRP A 48 1.01 17.26 -1.08
C TRP A 48 0.82 18.48 -0.16
N ASP A 49 -0.30 19.20 -0.27
CA ASP A 49 -0.62 20.42 0.47
C ASP A 49 -1.72 20.24 1.53
N GLY A 50 -2.24 19.02 1.70
CA GLY A 50 -3.39 18.74 2.56
C GLY A 50 -4.75 19.18 1.98
N PHE A 51 -4.77 19.79 0.80
CA PHE A 51 -5.97 20.28 0.12
C PHE A 51 -6.36 19.41 -1.08
N ASP A 52 -5.37 18.93 -1.83
CA ASP A 52 -5.61 17.96 -2.91
C ASP A 52 -6.23 16.70 -2.33
N ARG A 53 -7.38 16.28 -2.85
CA ARG A 53 -8.04 15.04 -2.43
C ARG A 53 -7.93 14.00 -3.54
N PHE A 54 -7.23 12.91 -3.26
CA PHE A 54 -7.11 11.79 -4.16
C PHE A 54 -8.08 10.69 -3.74
N ILE A 55 -8.81 10.15 -4.69
CA ILE A 55 -9.87 9.17 -4.44
C ILE A 55 -9.39 7.82 -4.94
N PHE A 56 -9.15 6.91 -4.00
CA PHE A 56 -9.00 5.49 -4.31
C PHE A 56 -10.38 4.85 -4.35
N THR A 57 -10.76 4.32 -5.50
CA THR A 57 -12.06 3.71 -5.77
C THR A 57 -11.90 2.64 -6.85
N GLY A 58 -12.94 1.82 -7.03
CA GLY A 58 -12.96 0.78 -8.04
C GLY A 58 -13.08 1.30 -9.47
N ASN A 59 -12.62 0.50 -10.43
CA ASN A 59 -12.63 0.75 -11.87
C ASN A 59 -12.08 2.12 -12.25
N LYS A 60 -11.02 2.53 -11.55
CA LYS A 60 -10.39 3.83 -11.74
C LYS A 60 -8.91 3.75 -11.42
N ASP A 61 -8.12 4.39 -12.26
CA ASP A 61 -6.75 4.75 -11.98
C ASP A 61 -6.68 6.13 -11.30
N SER A 62 -5.73 6.27 -10.39
CA SER A 62 -5.40 7.57 -9.79
C SER A 62 -3.99 7.52 -9.25
N TYR A 63 -3.45 8.68 -8.92
CA TYR A 63 -2.20 8.79 -8.18
C TYR A 63 -2.39 9.69 -6.97
N CYS A 64 -1.45 9.65 -6.03
CA CYS A 64 -1.31 10.59 -4.93
C CYS A 64 0.17 10.79 -4.65
N LYS A 65 0.58 12.04 -4.40
CA LYS A 65 1.91 12.34 -3.87
C LYS A 65 1.78 12.73 -2.41
N THR A 66 2.38 11.95 -1.52
CA THR A 66 2.40 12.27 -0.10
C THR A 66 3.47 13.34 0.18
N GLY A 67 3.11 14.39 0.92
CA GLY A 67 3.82 15.68 0.96
C GLY A 67 4.81 15.91 2.10
N ILE A 68 5.69 16.90 1.92
CA ILE A 68 6.89 17.24 2.73
C ILE A 68 6.59 17.78 4.15
N PHE A 69 5.36 18.22 4.45
CA PHE A 69 5.07 18.93 5.70
C PHE A 69 4.85 18.01 6.94
N SER A 70 4.74 16.69 6.76
CA SER A 70 4.91 15.65 7.80
C SER A 70 5.16 14.28 7.14
N PRO A 71 6.31 14.10 6.47
CA PRO A 71 6.49 13.06 5.47
C PRO A 71 6.66 11.66 6.06
N GLU A 72 7.12 11.54 7.31
CA GLU A 72 7.41 10.21 7.88
C GLU A 72 6.16 9.53 8.45
N ASN A 73 5.23 10.30 9.00
CA ASN A 73 4.06 9.77 9.70
C ASN A 73 2.84 9.61 8.78
N TYR A 74 2.67 10.48 7.78
CA TYR A 74 1.51 10.40 6.88
C TYR A 74 1.63 9.29 5.83
N ASP A 75 2.86 9.01 5.38
CA ASP A 75 3.07 8.14 4.23
C ASP A 75 2.95 6.66 4.59
N LYS A 76 3.41 6.27 5.79
CA LYS A 76 3.28 4.90 6.31
C LYS A 76 1.83 4.38 6.30
N PRO A 77 0.82 5.06 6.86
CA PRO A 77 -0.56 4.57 6.83
C PRO A 77 -1.16 4.52 5.43
N ILE A 78 -0.75 5.41 4.51
CA ILE A 78 -1.12 5.29 3.09
C ILE A 78 -0.52 4.04 2.46
N CYS A 79 0.79 3.82 2.65
CA CYS A 79 1.46 2.61 2.19
C CYS A 79 0.78 1.35 2.76
N ALA A 80 0.37 1.36 4.03
CA ALA A 80 -0.35 0.26 4.66
C ALA A 80 -1.71 0.00 4.00
N ILE A 81 -2.51 1.03 3.72
CA ILE A 81 -3.80 0.88 3.01
C ILE A 81 -3.58 0.34 1.59
N LEU A 82 -2.56 0.83 0.87
CA LEU A 82 -2.23 0.34 -0.47
C LEU A 82 -1.72 -1.12 -0.44
N LEU A 83 -0.96 -1.53 0.58
CA LEU A 83 -0.56 -2.93 0.80
C LEU A 83 -1.77 -3.83 1.08
N LEU A 84 -2.71 -3.37 1.91
CA LEU A 84 -3.97 -4.08 2.12
C LEU A 84 -4.73 -4.25 0.81
N ALA A 85 -4.76 -3.23 -0.05
CA ALA A 85 -5.39 -3.32 -1.36
C ALA A 85 -4.71 -4.36 -2.25
N VAL A 86 -3.37 -4.37 -2.31
CA VAL A 86 -2.60 -5.40 -3.03
C VAL A 86 -2.95 -6.80 -2.52
N TYR A 87 -3.04 -6.99 -1.20
CA TYR A 87 -3.39 -8.30 -0.64
C TYR A 87 -4.81 -8.73 -0.96
N HIS A 88 -5.80 -7.86 -0.75
CA HIS A 88 -7.23 -8.18 -0.93
C HIS A 88 -7.64 -8.38 -2.39
N PHE A 89 -6.96 -7.70 -3.31
CA PHE A 89 -7.39 -7.65 -4.71
C PHE A 89 -6.41 -8.33 -5.67
N GLY A 90 -5.17 -8.62 -5.26
CA GLY A 90 -4.22 -9.43 -6.03
C GLY A 90 -4.05 -8.90 -7.46
N GLU A 91 -4.36 -9.74 -8.45
CA GLU A 91 -4.21 -9.41 -9.88
C GLU A 91 -5.13 -8.27 -10.36
N ASP A 92 -6.22 -7.96 -9.63
CA ASP A 92 -7.10 -6.83 -9.95
C ASP A 92 -6.49 -5.48 -9.54
N MET A 93 -5.42 -5.48 -8.74
CA MET A 93 -4.77 -4.27 -8.25
C MET A 93 -3.41 -4.09 -8.93
N HIS A 94 -3.26 -2.99 -9.65
CA HIS A 94 -1.97 -2.49 -10.07
C HIS A 94 -1.53 -1.36 -9.16
N LEU A 95 -0.28 -1.39 -8.73
CA LEU A 95 0.31 -0.41 -7.83
C LEU A 95 1.72 -0.10 -8.28
N GLU A 96 2.01 1.19 -8.39
CA GLU A 96 3.35 1.72 -8.55
C GLU A 96 3.62 2.78 -7.50
N SER A 97 4.87 2.86 -7.04
CA SER A 97 5.27 3.89 -6.10
C SER A 97 6.75 4.20 -6.27
N ASP A 98 7.12 5.47 -6.18
CA ASP A 98 8.52 5.88 -6.04
C ASP A 98 9.16 5.23 -4.80
N GLY A 99 8.36 4.85 -3.80
CA GLY A 99 8.82 4.13 -2.63
C GLY A 99 9.23 2.66 -2.91
N LEU A 100 8.79 2.12 -4.04
CA LEU A 100 9.12 0.78 -4.55
C LEU A 100 10.17 0.81 -5.67
N ALA A 101 10.57 2.01 -6.11
CA ALA A 101 11.61 2.23 -7.11
C ALA A 101 12.82 2.92 -6.47
N THR A 102 14.04 2.44 -6.72
CA THR A 102 15.23 3.15 -6.25
C THR A 102 16.32 3.14 -7.31
N ILE A 103 17.26 4.08 -7.23
CA ILE A 103 18.40 4.15 -8.15
C ILE A 103 19.39 2.99 -7.88
N HIS A 104 19.32 2.40 -6.68
CA HIS A 104 20.20 1.33 -6.21
C HIS A 104 19.42 0.36 -5.33
N ILE A 105 18.63 -0.53 -5.95
CA ILE A 105 18.07 -1.66 -5.22
C ILE A 105 19.20 -2.67 -5.06
N ASP A 106 19.48 -3.05 -3.81
CA ASP A 106 20.29 -4.22 -3.54
C ASP A 106 19.45 -5.47 -3.87
N PRO A 107 19.81 -6.24 -4.93
CA PRO A 107 19.02 -7.39 -5.36
C PRO A 107 18.98 -8.52 -4.34
N GLU A 108 19.93 -8.57 -3.40
CA GLU A 108 19.97 -9.59 -2.35
C GLU A 108 18.98 -9.27 -1.24
N THR A 109 18.94 -8.03 -0.78
CA THR A 109 18.04 -7.63 0.31
C THR A 109 16.64 -7.26 -0.18
N LYS A 110 16.49 -6.89 -1.47
CA LYS A 110 15.22 -6.44 -2.09
C LYS A 110 14.49 -5.44 -1.21
N ARG A 111 15.24 -4.55 -0.57
CA ARG A 111 14.72 -3.63 0.43
C ARG A 111 14.00 -2.47 -0.27
N VAL A 112 12.81 -2.15 0.22
CA VAL A 112 12.04 -1.00 -0.24
C VAL A 112 12.32 0.20 0.66
N ASN A 113 11.78 1.36 0.32
CA ASN A 113 11.97 2.56 1.11
C ASN A 113 11.38 2.42 2.53
N LYS A 114 11.86 3.25 3.47
CA LYS A 114 11.54 3.19 4.91
C LYS A 114 10.03 3.08 5.19
N SER A 115 9.19 3.96 4.63
CA SER A 115 7.75 3.93 4.92
C SER A 115 7.05 2.68 4.38
N TRP A 116 7.52 2.15 3.24
CA TRP A 116 7.03 0.87 2.72
C TRP A 116 7.48 -0.32 3.58
N GLU A 117 8.73 -0.31 4.07
CA GLU A 117 9.20 -1.34 5.01
C GLU A 117 8.42 -1.31 6.33
N GLU A 118 8.18 -0.13 6.88
CA GLU A 118 7.42 0.04 8.12
C GLU A 118 5.95 -0.34 7.93
N ALA A 119 5.35 0.02 6.80
CA ALA A 119 3.98 -0.38 6.46
C ALA A 119 3.87 -1.90 6.24
N LEU A 120 4.86 -2.51 5.59
CA LEU A 120 4.91 -3.95 5.39
C LEU A 120 4.99 -4.68 6.74
N GLN A 121 5.94 -4.30 7.60
CA GLN A 121 6.05 -4.88 8.94
C GLN A 121 4.78 -4.71 9.76
N TYR A 122 4.13 -3.55 9.66
CA TYR A 122 2.85 -3.29 10.31
C TYR A 122 1.76 -4.23 9.82
N VAL A 123 1.57 -4.35 8.50
CA VAL A 123 0.51 -5.19 7.91
C VAL A 123 0.75 -6.67 8.21
N GLU A 124 1.99 -7.15 8.08
CA GLU A 124 2.35 -8.55 8.35
C GLU A 124 2.14 -8.90 9.83
N LYS A 125 2.50 -8.00 10.75
CA LYS A 125 2.31 -8.22 12.19
C LYS A 125 0.83 -8.14 12.61
N THR A 126 0.09 -7.16 12.09
CA THR A 126 -1.28 -6.87 12.52
C THR A 126 -2.29 -7.84 11.94
N TYR A 127 -2.15 -8.21 10.66
CA TYR A 127 -3.11 -9.04 9.95
C TYR A 127 -2.59 -10.44 9.62
N ASN A 128 -1.33 -10.76 9.99
CA ASN A 128 -0.69 -12.04 9.68
C ASN A 128 -0.65 -12.33 8.17
N TYR A 129 -0.61 -11.27 7.37
CA TYR A 129 -0.37 -11.29 5.93
C TYR A 129 1.12 -11.47 5.66
N ARG A 130 1.44 -11.83 4.42
CA ARG A 130 2.81 -12.03 3.97
C ARG A 130 2.93 -11.58 2.53
N PHE A 131 4.08 -11.01 2.20
CA PHE A 131 4.40 -10.60 0.84
C PHE A 131 5.77 -11.14 0.42
N GLU A 132 5.82 -11.75 -0.75
CA GLU A 132 7.06 -12.01 -1.46
C GLU A 132 7.52 -10.75 -2.20
N ARG A 133 8.83 -10.64 -2.39
CA ARG A 133 9.46 -9.51 -3.07
C ARG A 133 10.09 -9.97 -4.37
N ASP A 134 9.60 -9.46 -5.47
CA ASP A 134 10.16 -9.71 -6.78
C ASP A 134 10.89 -8.48 -7.32
N TYR A 135 12.11 -8.68 -7.80
CA TYR A 135 12.92 -7.60 -8.37
C TYR A 135 12.79 -7.63 -9.88
N TYR A 136 12.55 -6.47 -10.48
CA TYR A 136 12.50 -6.33 -11.92
C TYR A 136 13.04 -4.96 -12.33
N LYS A 137 13.37 -4.84 -13.62
CA LYS A 137 13.64 -3.57 -14.26
C LYS A 137 12.44 -3.15 -15.09
N ASP A 138 12.02 -1.89 -14.99
CA ASP A 138 10.94 -1.36 -15.81
C ASP A 138 11.41 -1.02 -17.24
N GLU A 139 10.49 -0.48 -18.05
CA GLU A 139 10.74 -0.15 -19.47
C GLU A 139 11.83 0.92 -19.68
N VAL A 140 12.21 1.66 -18.63
CA VAL A 140 13.25 2.69 -18.66
C VAL A 140 14.52 2.29 -17.90
N ASP A 141 14.72 0.98 -17.67
CA ASP A 141 15.87 0.37 -16.97
C ASP A 141 16.00 0.79 -15.49
N GLN A 142 14.90 1.26 -14.87
CA GLN A 142 14.85 1.58 -13.45
C GLN A 142 14.59 0.32 -12.62
N ASP A 143 15.36 0.15 -11.55
CA ASP A 143 15.22 -0.94 -10.58
C ASP A 143 13.92 -0.77 -9.76
N ARG A 144 13.10 -1.84 -9.71
CA ARG A 144 11.84 -1.87 -8.96
C ARG A 144 11.64 -3.14 -8.14
N ILE A 145 10.93 -3.02 -7.02
CA ILE A 145 10.37 -4.16 -6.27
C ILE A 145 8.86 -4.25 -6.51
N LYS A 146 8.38 -5.43 -6.87
CA LYS A 146 6.98 -5.81 -6.80
C LYS A 146 6.71 -6.58 -5.51
N LEU A 147 5.69 -6.18 -4.77
CA LEU A 147 5.21 -6.89 -3.58
C LEU A 147 4.07 -7.82 -3.99
N ILE A 148 4.25 -9.12 -3.78
CA ILE A 148 3.33 -10.17 -4.23
C ILE A 148 2.69 -10.79 -2.98
N PRO A 149 1.37 -10.73 -2.82
CA PRO A 149 0.72 -11.30 -1.65
C PRO A 149 0.82 -12.83 -1.62
N VAL A 150 1.13 -13.39 -0.45
CA VAL A 150 1.20 -14.84 -0.22
C VAL A 150 -0.05 -15.27 0.54
N TYR A 151 -0.96 -15.92 -0.17
CA TYR A 151 -2.17 -16.47 0.43
C TYR A 151 -1.87 -17.81 1.10
N LYS A 152 -2.15 -17.93 2.40
CA LYS A 152 -2.06 -19.21 3.09
C LYS A 152 -3.03 -20.19 2.45
N THR A 153 -2.53 -21.35 2.03
CA THR A 153 -3.40 -22.42 1.58
C THR A 153 -3.95 -23.16 2.80
N LYS A 154 -5.10 -23.83 2.67
CA LYS A 154 -5.69 -24.64 3.77
C LYS A 154 -4.71 -25.66 4.38
N LYS A 155 -3.64 -26.05 3.67
CA LYS A 155 -2.58 -26.94 4.19
C LYS A 155 -1.71 -26.29 5.27
N ASP A 156 -1.50 -24.97 5.21
CA ASP A 156 -0.63 -24.25 6.15
C ASP A 156 -1.25 -24.08 7.54
N LEU A 157 -2.55 -24.34 7.68
CA LEU A 157 -3.29 -24.31 8.96
C LEU A 157 -3.26 -25.64 9.71
N THR A 158 -2.74 -26.71 9.10
CA THR A 158 -2.65 -28.05 9.72
C THR A 158 -1.31 -28.33 10.38
N VAL A 159 -0.38 -27.38 10.35
CA VAL A 159 0.94 -27.47 11.00
C VAL A 159 1.05 -26.38 12.06
N LEU A 160 0.13 -26.39 13.01
CA LEU A 160 0.38 -25.80 14.32
C LEU A 160 0.29 -26.96 15.33
N PRO A 161 1.37 -27.23 16.09
CA PRO A 161 1.37 -28.26 17.13
C PRO A 161 0.41 -27.93 18.28
#